data_AF-A0A356WXC0-F1
#
_entry.id   AF-A0A356WXC0-F1
#
_cell.length_a   1.000
_cell.length_b   1.000
_cell.length_c   1.000
_cell.angle_alpha   90.00
_cell.angle_beta   90.00
_cell.angle_gamma   90.00
#
_symmetry.space_group_name_H-M   'P 1'
#
loop_
_entity.id
_entity.type
_entity.pdbx_description
1 polymer ?
#
loop_
_entity_poly.entity_id
_entity_poly.type
_entity_poly.pdbx_seq_one_letter_code
_entity_poly.pdbx_strand_id
1 'polypeptide(L)'
;TSGKIGSFAYLQWSTDTSNTDYGKLVAETNELSSEVSQKLVFLDVEWLKISDEAAQKLIESPKLEKYKHYLESSRRYKDHVLEEGQEKIMS
;
A
#
# COMPACT_ATOMS: atom_id res chain seq x y z
N THR A 1 1.15 -5.56 -9.99
CA THR A 1 0.25 -6.43 -10.79
C THR A 1 -1.20 -6.20 -10.44
N SER A 2 -1.58 -6.15 -9.14
CA SER A 2 -2.95 -5.80 -8.70
C SER A 2 -3.43 -4.43 -9.21
N GLY A 3 -2.59 -3.40 -9.18
CA GLY A 3 -2.96 -2.08 -9.72
C GLY A 3 -3.33 -2.08 -11.20
N LYS A 4 -2.67 -2.90 -12.04
CA LYS A 4 -3.03 -3.03 -13.46
C LYS A 4 -4.38 -3.73 -13.65
N ILE A 5 -4.65 -4.74 -12.83
CA ILE A 5 -5.91 -5.49 -12.85
C ILE A 5 -7.07 -4.59 -12.43
N GLY A 6 -6.92 -3.84 -11.34
CA GLY A 6 -7.91 -2.86 -10.88
C GLY A 6 -8.16 -1.76 -11.92
N SER A 7 -7.10 -1.20 -12.52
CA SER A 7 -7.26 -0.21 -13.60
C SER A 7 -8.00 -0.77 -14.81
N PHE A 8 -7.70 -2.01 -15.22
CA PHE A 8 -8.43 -2.67 -16.31
C PHE A 8 -9.91 -2.85 -15.98
N ALA A 9 -10.22 -3.43 -14.81
CA ALA A 9 -11.59 -3.66 -14.37
C ALA A 9 -12.40 -2.34 -14.33
N TYR A 10 -11.79 -1.29 -13.79
CA TYR A 10 -12.41 0.02 -13.71
C TYR A 10 -12.63 0.65 -15.09
N LEU A 11 -11.63 0.58 -15.98
CA LEU A 11 -11.77 1.09 -17.35
C LEU A 11 -12.86 0.32 -18.11
N GLN A 12 -12.92 -1.00 -17.98
CA GLN A 12 -13.96 -1.81 -18.61
C GLN A 12 -15.35 -1.42 -18.10
N TRP A 13 -15.53 -1.32 -16.78
CA TRP A 13 -16.77 -0.89 -16.17
C TRP A 13 -17.18 0.52 -16.60
N SER A 14 -16.24 1.45 -16.78
CA SER A 14 -16.54 2.81 -17.23
C SER A 14 -17.14 2.90 -18.64
N THR A 15 -17.01 1.84 -19.46
CA THR A 15 -17.62 1.77 -20.79
C THR A 15 -19.12 1.46 -20.74
N ASP A 16 -19.57 0.78 -19.69
CA ASP A 16 -20.99 0.48 -19.42
C ASP A 16 -21.17 0.18 -17.93
N THR A 17 -21.55 1.21 -17.18
CA THR A 17 -21.68 1.13 -15.72
C THR A 17 -22.93 0.38 -15.27
N SER A 18 -23.86 0.09 -16.18
CA SER A 18 -25.09 -0.67 -15.92
C SER A 18 -24.88 -2.18 -16.03
N ASN A 19 -23.75 -2.61 -16.59
CA ASN A 19 -23.39 -4.00 -16.76
C ASN A 19 -22.96 -4.62 -15.41
N THR A 20 -23.74 -5.60 -14.95
CA THR A 20 -23.53 -6.28 -13.67
C THR A 20 -22.24 -7.09 -13.62
N ASP A 21 -21.79 -7.67 -14.73
CA ASP A 21 -20.56 -8.47 -14.78
C ASP A 21 -19.32 -7.58 -14.65
N TYR A 22 -19.36 -6.37 -15.24
CA TYR A 22 -18.28 -5.40 -15.07
C TYR A 22 -18.23 -4.85 -13.65
N GLY A 23 -19.39 -4.58 -13.04
CA GLY A 23 -19.48 -4.18 -11.63
C GLY A 23 -18.94 -5.27 -10.70
N LYS A 24 -19.26 -6.54 -10.96
CA LYS A 24 -18.73 -7.69 -10.22
C LYS A 24 -17.20 -7.76 -10.32
N LEU A 25 -16.63 -7.60 -11.52
CA LEU A 25 -15.18 -7.61 -11.70
C LEU A 25 -14.49 -6.51 -10.89
N VAL A 26 -15.05 -5.29 -10.87
CA VAL A 26 -14.52 -4.21 -10.01
C VAL A 26 -14.53 -4.62 -8.54
N ALA A 27 -15.64 -5.18 -8.04
CA ALA A 27 -15.74 -5.64 -6.66
C ALA A 27 -14.69 -6.70 -6.30
N GLU A 28 -14.53 -7.73 -7.13
CA GLU A 28 -13.54 -8.80 -6.93
C GLU A 28 -12.09 -8.26 -6.91
N THR A 29 -11.78 -7.31 -7.79
CA THR A 29 -10.44 -6.71 -7.83
C THR A 29 -10.16 -5.81 -6.64
N ASN A 30 -11.18 -5.13 -6.11
CA ASN A 30 -11.07 -4.34 -4.87
C ASN A 30 -10.87 -5.25 -3.66
N GLU A 31 -11.61 -6.36 -3.56
CA GLU A 31 -11.46 -7.36 -2.49
C GLU A 31 -10.04 -7.93 -2.48
N LEU A 32 -9.56 -8.40 -3.65
CA LEU A 32 -8.19 -8.89 -3.78
C LEU A 32 -7.15 -7.82 -3.39
N SER A 33 -7.35 -6.56 -3.80
CA SER A 33 -6.45 -5.48 -3.44
C SER A 33 -6.45 -5.24 -1.93
N SER A 34 -7.61 -5.30 -1.28
CA SER A 34 -7.73 -5.15 0.17
C SER A 34 -7.00 -6.26 0.91
N GLU A 35 -7.19 -7.53 0.51
CA GLU A 35 -6.49 -8.67 1.10
C GLU A 35 -4.96 -8.57 0.98
N VAL A 36 -4.47 -8.14 -0.18
CA VAL A 36 -3.03 -7.95 -0.40
C VAL A 36 -2.51 -6.81 0.48
N SER A 37 -3.21 -5.68 0.53
CA SER A 37 -2.83 -4.55 1.37
C SER A 37 -2.77 -4.94 2.84
N GLN A 38 -3.79 -5.63 3.36
CA GLN A 38 -3.83 -6.10 4.75
C GLN A 38 -2.62 -6.98 5.09
N LYS A 39 -2.22 -7.87 4.18
CA LYS A 39 -1.03 -8.73 4.37
C LYS A 39 0.28 -7.95 4.34
N LEU A 40 0.31 -6.74 3.79
CA LEU A 40 1.51 -5.92 3.64
C LEU A 40 1.63 -4.80 4.68
N VAL A 41 0.58 -4.49 5.46
CA VAL A 41 0.57 -3.44 6.50
C VAL A 41 1.77 -3.51 7.44
N PHE A 42 2.24 -4.72 7.77
CA PHE A 42 3.39 -4.90 8.66
C PHE A 42 4.65 -4.19 8.13
N LEU A 43 4.82 -4.09 6.80
CA LEU A 43 6.00 -3.46 6.21
C LEU A 43 6.05 -1.99 6.56
N ASP A 44 4.94 -1.28 6.43
CA ASP A 44 4.86 0.15 6.75
C ASP A 44 5.06 0.38 8.25
N VAL A 45 4.41 -0.43 9.10
CA VAL A 45 4.49 -0.31 10.56
C VAL A 45 5.92 -0.59 11.06
N GLU A 46 6.51 -1.72 10.67
CA GLU A 46 7.85 -2.08 11.12
C GLU A 46 8.90 -1.12 10.54
N TRP A 47 8.72 -0.66 9.30
CA TRP A 47 9.57 0.37 8.72
C TRP A 47 9.53 1.67 9.53
N LEU A 48 8.38 2.13 9.99
CA LEU A 48 8.29 3.36 10.79
C LEU A 48 8.90 3.22 12.21
N LYS A 49 8.88 2.00 12.77
CA LYS A 49 9.46 1.72 14.10
C LYS A 49 10.98 1.69 14.15
N ILE A 50 11.66 1.40 13.03
CA ILE A 50 13.13 1.37 13.06
C ILE A 50 13.71 2.76 13.35
N SER A 51 14.84 2.79 14.05
CA SER A 51 15.54 4.04 14.39
C SER A 51 15.97 4.79 13.13
N ASP A 52 16.12 6.11 13.25
CA ASP A 52 16.47 6.94 12.10
C ASP A 52 17.86 6.59 11.57
N GLU A 53 18.80 6.18 12.42
CA GLU A 53 20.13 5.74 11.99
C GLU A 53 20.08 4.43 11.19
N ALA A 54 19.22 3.48 11.59
CA ALA A 54 19.05 2.23 10.87
C ALA A 54 18.33 2.44 9.53
N ALA A 55 17.30 3.30 9.52
CA ALA A 55 16.59 3.68 8.31
C ALA A 55 17.52 4.34 7.29
N GLN A 56 18.37 5.27 7.74
CA GLN A 56 19.30 5.98 6.86
C GLN A 56 20.27 5.03 6.15
N LYS A 57 20.81 4.02 6.87
CA LYS A 57 21.67 2.99 6.26
C LYS A 57 20.97 2.20 5.17
N LEU A 58 19.67 1.94 5.33
CA LEU A 58 18.87 1.21 4.34
C LEU A 58 18.52 2.12 3.15
N ILE A 59 18.17 3.38 3.39
CA ILE A 59 17.91 4.39 2.36
C ILE A 59 19.13 4.64 1.47
N GLU A 60 20.33 4.67 2.05
CA GLU A 60 21.59 4.90 1.33
C GLU A 60 22.17 3.64 0.69
N SER A 61 21.58 2.47 0.93
CA SER A 61 22.08 1.21 0.39
C SER A 61 21.96 1.17 -1.14
N PRO A 62 23.05 0.89 -1.89
CA PRO A 62 23.00 0.74 -3.34
C PRO A 62 22.03 -0.35 -3.80
N LYS A 63 21.77 -1.37 -2.96
CA LYS A 63 20.82 -2.44 -3.27
C LYS A 63 19.36 -1.97 -3.27
N LEU A 64 19.07 -0.86 -2.59
CA LEU A 64 17.73 -0.29 -2.43
C LEU A 64 17.57 1.04 -3.17
N GLU A 65 18.52 1.42 -4.02
CA GLU A 65 18.52 2.69 -4.76
C GLU A 65 17.19 2.96 -5.46
N LYS A 66 16.63 1.95 -6.14
CA LYS A 66 15.33 2.04 -6.83
C LYS A 66 14.15 2.38 -5.91
N TYR A 67 14.25 2.05 -4.63
CA TYR A 67 13.21 2.26 -3.62
C TYR A 67 13.49 3.47 -2.73
N LYS A 68 14.62 4.17 -2.92
CA LYS A 68 15.06 5.28 -2.07
C LYS A 68 13.96 6.31 -1.82
N HIS A 69 13.32 6.78 -2.90
CA HIS A 69 12.24 7.76 -2.80
C HIS A 69 11.04 7.26 -1.97
N TYR A 70 10.65 5.98 -2.13
CA TYR A 70 9.59 5.39 -1.34
C TYR A 70 10.00 5.27 0.15
N LEU A 71 11.22 4.82 0.42
CA LEU A 71 11.74 4.67 1.79
C LEU A 71 11.83 6.02 2.52
N GLU A 72 12.21 7.10 1.82
CA GLU A 72 12.24 8.46 2.37
C GLU A 72 10.82 9.02 2.57
N SER A 73 9.96 8.93 1.54
CA SER A 73 8.61 9.51 1.58
C SER A 73 7.69 8.83 2.59
N SER A 74 7.79 7.51 2.74
CA SER A 74 7.00 6.74 3.72
C SER A 74 7.25 7.17 5.17
N ARG A 75 8.47 7.63 5.50
CA ARG A 75 8.83 8.09 6.85
C ARG A 75 8.36 9.51 7.17
N ARG A 76 7.83 10.27 6.21
CA ARG A 76 7.31 11.63 6.45
C ARG A 76 6.27 11.67 7.57
N TYR A 77 5.51 10.59 7.74
CA TYR A 77 4.44 10.49 8.74
C TYR A 77 4.86 9.77 10.03
N LYS A 78 6.15 9.44 10.20
CA LYS A 78 6.65 8.71 11.38
C LYS A 78 6.17 9.36 12.69
N ASP A 79 6.27 10.68 12.79
CA ASP A 79 5.89 11.40 14.01
C ASP A 79 4.37 11.41 14.26
N HIS A 80 3.55 11.16 13.24
CA HIS A 80 2.09 11.06 13.37
C HIS A 80 1.60 9.62 13.61
N VAL A 81 2.46 8.62 13.38
CA VAL A 81 2.12 7.19 13.54
C VAL A 81 2.63 6.64 14.88
N LEU A 82 3.58 7.31 15.53
CA LEU A 82 4.22 6.85 16.77
C LEU A 82 3.42 7.07 18.06
N GLU A 83 2.39 7.93 18.08
CA GLU A 83 1.72 8.29 19.35
C GLU A 83 0.74 7.24 19.89
N GLU A 84 0.29 6.25 19.09
CA GLU A 84 -0.69 5.29 19.61
C GLU A 84 -0.38 3.85 19.21
N GLY A 85 -0.26 2.98 20.21
CA GLY A 85 -0.57 1.55 20.06
C GLY A 85 -2.05 1.26 19.74
N GLN A 86 -2.73 2.17 19.05
CA GLN A 86 -4.05 2.06 18.42
C GLN A 86 -3.75 2.19 16.92
N GLU A 87 -3.69 1.14 16.13
CA GLU A 87 -4.87 0.54 15.52
C GLU A 87 -4.65 -0.96 15.42
N LYS A 88 -5.10 -1.65 16.46
CA LYS A 88 -5.47 -3.05 16.34
C LYS A 88 -6.61 -3.12 15.32
N ILE A 89 -6.30 -3.40 14.05
CA ILE A 89 -7.23 -4.08 13.13
C ILE A 89 -8.64 -3.46 13.19
N MET A 90 -8.83 -2.25 12.66
CA MET A 90 -10.16 -1.68 12.46
C MET A 90 -10.16 -1.07 11.05
N SER A 91 -10.57 -1.75 9.98
CA SER A 91 -11.53 -2.83 9.79
C SER A 91 -11.15 -3.65 8.55
#